data_AF-A0AAN7ZJX5-F1
#
_entry.id   AF-A0AAN7ZJX5-F1
#
_cell.length_a   1.000
_cell.length_b   1.000
_cell.length_c   1.000
_cell.angle_alpha   90.00
_cell.angle_beta   90.00
_cell.angle_gamma   90.00
#
_symmetry.space_group_name_H-M   'P 1'
#
loop_
_entity.id
_entity.type
_entity.pdbx_description
1 polymer ?
#
loop_
_entity_poly.entity_id
_entity_poly.type
_entity_poly.pdbx_seq_one_letter_code
_entity_poly.pdbx_strand_id
1 'polypeptide(L)'
;MDSENLKFLELYEQEELLWNFKHKNYKNKDFRDNALKRLQEAFNLTQLEIKNRIKNLRSTYSQELAKIKGSKVSGTSSDEVYKCTLIWFETADRFLRDVIVTRKTSSNLIRKINKKKRKKNDAPSYISTAIDKLEKLKDGIKDTDEFDHFGANIAMQLRNLPIEVSLVVQSKIMNLITKE
;
A
#
# COMPACT_ATOMS: atom_id res chain seq x y z
N MET A 1 -19.07 -9.65 10.00
CA MET A 1 -18.09 -9.07 9.05
C MET A 1 -17.60 -10.11 8.04
N ASP A 2 -17.07 -11.26 8.49
CA ASP A 2 -16.53 -12.28 7.55
C ASP A 2 -17.59 -12.98 6.69
N SER A 3 -18.77 -13.26 7.24
CA SER A 3 -19.92 -13.79 6.47
C SER A 3 -20.40 -12.82 5.38
N GLU A 4 -20.33 -11.51 5.64
CA GLU A 4 -20.70 -10.48 4.68
C GLU A 4 -19.68 -10.37 3.54
N ASN A 5 -18.38 -10.50 3.86
CA ASN A 5 -17.31 -10.54 2.87
C ASN A 5 -17.38 -11.80 2.01
N LEU A 6 -17.78 -12.94 2.58
CA LEU A 6 -18.01 -14.17 1.83
C LEU A 6 -19.11 -13.96 0.78
N LYS A 7 -20.29 -13.47 1.20
CA LYS A 7 -21.40 -13.18 0.28
C LYS A 7 -21.02 -12.15 -0.79
N PHE A 8 -20.22 -11.14 -0.41
CA PHE A 8 -19.72 -10.15 -1.37
C PHE A 8 -18.79 -10.78 -2.42
N LEU A 9 -17.89 -11.66 -1.99
CA LEU A 9 -16.95 -12.33 -2.88
C LEU A 9 -17.65 -13.30 -3.84
N GLU A 10 -18.69 -14.00 -3.40
CA GLU A 10 -19.51 -14.86 -4.27
C GLU A 10 -20.15 -14.08 -5.43
N LEU A 11 -20.73 -12.91 -5.15
CA LEU A 11 -21.29 -12.04 -6.19
C LEU A 11 -20.21 -11.37 -7.04
N TYR A 12 -19.08 -11.00 -6.43
CA TYR A 12 -17.96 -10.40 -7.15
C TYR A 12 -17.29 -11.40 -8.12
N GLU A 13 -17.21 -12.68 -7.75
CA GLU A 13 -16.70 -13.76 -8.61
C GLU A 13 -17.52 -13.89 -9.90
N GLN A 14 -18.85 -13.80 -9.80
CA GLN A 14 -19.77 -13.86 -10.95
C GLN A 14 -19.59 -12.68 -11.93
N GLU A 15 -19.16 -11.53 -11.42
CA GLU A 15 -18.97 -10.32 -12.22
C GLU A 15 -17.56 -10.27 -12.86
N GLU A 16 -17.31 -11.19 -13.81
CA GLU A 16 -16.01 -11.33 -14.50
C GLU A 16 -15.48 -10.02 -15.10
N LEU A 17 -16.37 -9.13 -15.52
CA LEU A 17 -16.02 -7.81 -16.08
C LEU A 17 -15.22 -6.93 -15.11
N LEU A 18 -15.29 -7.21 -13.81
CA LEU A 18 -14.64 -6.41 -12.77
C LEU A 18 -13.25 -6.92 -12.38
N TRP A 19 -12.92 -8.17 -12.70
CA TRP A 19 -11.67 -8.78 -12.27
C TRP A 19 -10.93 -9.52 -13.38
N ASN A 20 -11.63 -10.10 -14.35
CA ASN A 20 -11.05 -10.91 -15.42
C ASN A 20 -10.59 -10.03 -16.59
N PHE A 21 -9.31 -9.65 -16.61
CA PHE A 21 -8.71 -8.88 -17.71
C PHE A 21 -8.70 -9.60 -19.06
N LYS A 22 -8.90 -10.93 -19.08
CA LYS A 22 -8.99 -11.75 -20.29
C LYS A 22 -10.40 -11.73 -20.90
N HIS A 23 -11.41 -11.28 -20.15
CA HIS A 23 -12.78 -11.22 -20.65
C HIS A 23 -12.91 -10.21 -21.81
N LYS A 24 -13.60 -10.61 -22.89
CA LYS A 24 -13.73 -9.82 -24.14
C LYS A 24 -14.17 -8.38 -23.89
N ASN A 25 -15.12 -8.19 -22.98
CA ASN A 25 -15.72 -6.89 -22.67
C ASN A 25 -15.08 -6.18 -21.47
N TYR A 26 -13.97 -6.67 -20.91
CA TYR A 26 -13.32 -6.05 -19.74
C TYR A 26 -12.89 -4.60 -19.99
N LYS A 27 -12.54 -4.24 -21.23
CA LYS A 27 -12.16 -2.87 -21.59
C LYS A 27 -13.36 -1.94 -21.83
N ASN A 28 -14.57 -2.48 -21.96
CA ASN A 28 -15.74 -1.67 -22.24
C ASN A 28 -16.29 -1.09 -20.92
N LYS A 29 -16.35 0.25 -20.87
CA LYS A 29 -16.79 0.99 -19.68
C LYS A 29 -18.24 0.71 -19.31
N ASP A 30 -19.14 0.66 -20.29
CA ASP A 30 -20.57 0.53 -20.04
C ASP A 30 -20.90 -0.83 -19.42
N PHE A 31 -20.28 -1.90 -19.92
CA PHE A 31 -20.41 -3.23 -19.33
C PHE A 31 -19.88 -3.28 -17.90
N ARG A 32 -18.75 -2.61 -17.62
CA ARG A 32 -18.18 -2.54 -16.26
C ARG A 32 -19.04 -1.73 -15.31
N ASP A 33 -19.59 -0.61 -15.76
CA ASP A 33 -20.48 0.22 -14.94
C ASP A 33 -21.79 -0.54 -14.65
N ASN A 34 -22.31 -1.33 -15.59
CA ASN A 34 -23.45 -2.21 -15.35
C ASN A 34 -23.13 -3.34 -14.35
N ALA A 35 -21.96 -3.97 -14.44
CA ALA A 35 -21.50 -4.95 -13.46
C ALA A 35 -21.37 -4.34 -12.05
N LEU A 36 -20.85 -3.11 -11.96
CA LEU A 36 -20.80 -2.37 -10.69
C LEU A 36 -22.21 -2.07 -10.16
N LYS A 37 -23.15 -1.66 -11.02
CA LYS A 37 -24.54 -1.40 -10.61
C LYS A 37 -25.21 -2.63 -10.00
N ARG A 38 -24.99 -3.83 -10.55
CA ARG A 38 -25.52 -5.08 -9.97
C ARG A 38 -25.03 -5.30 -8.54
N LEU A 39 -23.75 -5.05 -8.28
CA LEU A 39 -23.21 -5.10 -6.91
C LEU A 39 -23.76 -3.99 -6.02
N GLN A 40 -23.99 -2.79 -6.56
CA GLN A 40 -24.60 -1.68 -5.81
C GLN A 40 -26.02 -2.03 -5.35
N GLU A 41 -26.85 -2.57 -6.26
CA GLU A 41 -28.22 -2.98 -5.97
C GLU A 41 -28.27 -4.12 -4.94
N ALA A 42 -27.36 -5.10 -5.04
CA ALA A 42 -27.31 -6.25 -4.13
C ALA A 42 -26.91 -5.89 -2.69
N PHE A 43 -26.06 -4.88 -2.50
CA PHE A 43 -25.55 -4.47 -1.17
C PHE A 43 -26.11 -3.13 -0.68
N ASN A 44 -26.93 -2.46 -1.49
CA ASN A 44 -27.43 -1.12 -1.23
C ASN A 44 -26.31 -0.10 -0.91
N LEU A 45 -25.24 -0.13 -1.71
CA LEU A 45 -24.06 0.73 -1.54
C LEU A 45 -23.83 1.63 -2.76
N THR A 46 -23.14 2.74 -2.54
CA THR A 46 -22.68 3.61 -3.63
C THR A 46 -21.58 2.94 -4.47
N GLN A 47 -21.43 3.39 -5.71
CA GLN A 47 -20.41 2.85 -6.62
C GLN A 47 -18.99 3.03 -6.04
N LEU A 48 -18.76 4.11 -5.29
CA LEU A 48 -17.49 4.38 -4.63
C LEU A 48 -17.23 3.38 -3.50
N GLU A 49 -18.22 3.07 -2.68
CA GLU A 49 -18.11 2.09 -1.60
C GLU A 49 -17.83 0.68 -2.15
N ILE A 50 -18.51 0.27 -3.22
CA ILE A 50 -18.22 -1.00 -3.91
C ILE A 50 -16.77 -1.05 -4.40
N LYS A 51 -16.31 0.02 -5.09
CA LYS A 51 -14.92 0.11 -5.57
C LYS A 51 -13.91 0.04 -4.42
N ASN A 52 -14.18 0.75 -3.32
CA ASN A 52 -13.34 0.73 -2.12
C ASN A 52 -13.34 -0.65 -1.46
N ARG A 53 -14.49 -1.31 -1.39
CA ARG A 53 -14.61 -2.65 -0.82
C ARG A 53 -13.82 -3.68 -1.63
N ILE A 54 -13.93 -3.65 -2.95
CA ILE A 54 -13.11 -4.48 -3.86
C ILE A 54 -11.63 -4.20 -3.63
N LYS A 55 -11.21 -2.93 -3.59
CA LYS A 55 -9.82 -2.54 -3.35
C LYS A 55 -9.30 -3.10 -2.03
N ASN A 56 -10.07 -2.96 -0.95
CA ASN A 56 -9.70 -3.42 0.39
C ASN A 56 -9.59 -4.94 0.44
N LEU A 57 -10.58 -5.68 -0.08
CA LEU A 57 -10.55 -7.14 -0.14
C LEU A 57 -9.35 -7.66 -0.93
N ARG A 58 -9.06 -7.07 -2.10
CA ARG A 58 -7.89 -7.44 -2.91
C ARG A 58 -6.58 -7.14 -2.19
N SER A 59 -6.51 -6.03 -1.46
CA SER A 59 -5.34 -5.66 -0.65
C SER A 59 -5.09 -6.71 0.43
N THR A 60 -6.11 -7.04 1.24
CA THR A 60 -6.01 -8.05 2.29
C THR A 60 -5.64 -9.42 1.72
N TYR A 61 -6.34 -9.87 0.67
CA TYR A 61 -6.00 -11.12 -0.02
C TYR A 61 -4.55 -11.16 -0.52
N SER A 62 -4.05 -10.06 -1.11
CA SER A 62 -2.66 -9.99 -1.59
C SER A 62 -1.64 -10.11 -0.47
N GLN A 63 -1.91 -9.52 0.69
CA GLN A 63 -1.04 -9.59 1.87
C GLN A 63 -1.02 -11.00 2.45
N GLU A 64 -2.19 -11.62 2.58
CA GLU A 64 -2.33 -13.01 3.04
C GLU A 64 -1.61 -13.98 2.10
N LEU A 65 -1.80 -13.82 0.79
CA LEU A 65 -1.10 -14.60 -0.23
C LEU A 65 0.43 -14.41 -0.15
N ALA A 66 0.91 -13.20 0.16
CA ALA A 66 2.33 -12.94 0.38
C ALA A 66 2.87 -13.65 1.63
N LYS A 67 2.12 -13.67 2.73
CA LYS A 67 2.50 -14.41 3.96
C LYS A 67 2.59 -15.92 3.71
N ILE A 68 1.60 -16.50 3.03
CA ILE A 68 1.57 -17.93 2.65
C ILE A 68 2.73 -18.28 1.72
N LYS A 69 3.07 -17.42 0.76
CA LYS A 69 4.22 -17.64 -0.13
C LYS A 69 5.55 -17.46 0.61
N GLY A 70 5.62 -16.50 1.53
CA GLY A 70 6.81 -16.23 2.34
C GLY A 70 7.17 -17.37 3.28
N SER A 71 6.19 -17.97 3.96
CA SER A 71 6.40 -19.14 4.84
C SER A 71 6.96 -20.35 4.10
N LYS A 72 6.63 -20.52 2.81
CA LYS A 72 7.13 -21.62 1.97
C LYS A 72 8.55 -21.41 1.44
N VAL A 73 9.02 -20.16 1.34
CA VAL A 73 10.31 -19.81 0.71
C VAL A 73 11.43 -19.65 1.73
N SER A 74 11.10 -19.16 2.93
CA SER A 74 12.05 -19.08 4.03
C SER A 74 12.28 -20.48 4.58
N GLY A 75 13.37 -21.15 4.18
CA GLY A 75 13.83 -22.42 4.77
C GLY A 75 14.30 -22.25 6.23
N THR A 76 13.46 -21.62 7.06
CA THR A 76 13.67 -21.39 8.47
C THR A 76 13.11 -22.57 9.25
N SER A 77 13.97 -23.13 10.09
CA SER A 77 13.76 -24.28 10.96
C SER A 77 12.74 -24.03 12.07
N SER A 78 11.47 -23.88 11.73
CA SER A 78 10.35 -24.18 12.63
C SER A 78 9.09 -24.43 11.81
N ASP A 79 8.46 -25.56 12.08
CA ASP A 79 7.56 -26.33 11.21
C ASP A 79 6.13 -25.76 11.09
N GLU A 80 5.95 -24.44 11.07
CA GLU A 80 4.63 -23.81 11.00
C GLU A 80 4.42 -23.08 9.66
N VAL A 81 3.92 -23.84 8.68
CA VAL A 81 3.38 -23.26 7.44
C VAL A 81 2.24 -22.32 7.81
N TYR A 82 2.44 -21.01 7.61
CA TYR A 82 1.40 -20.01 7.82
C TYR A 82 0.11 -20.38 7.08
N LYS A 83 -0.98 -20.57 7.83
CA LYS A 83 -2.33 -20.83 7.33
C LYS A 83 -3.21 -19.61 7.55
N CYS A 84 -3.80 -19.08 6.48
CA CYS A 84 -4.76 -17.99 6.58
C CYS A 84 -6.00 -18.45 7.35
N THR A 85 -6.45 -17.65 8.31
CA THR A 85 -7.65 -17.93 9.14
C THR A 85 -8.92 -17.28 8.61
N LEU A 86 -8.81 -16.48 7.54
CA LEU A 86 -9.94 -15.75 6.98
C LEU A 86 -10.85 -16.70 6.20
N ILE A 87 -12.09 -16.84 6.67
CA ILE A 87 -13.09 -17.76 6.11
C ILE A 87 -13.34 -17.50 4.61
N TRP A 88 -13.29 -16.23 4.20
CA TRP A 88 -13.55 -15.82 2.83
C TRP A 88 -12.32 -15.93 1.91
N PHE A 89 -11.14 -16.26 2.45
CA PHE A 89 -9.89 -16.35 1.68
C PHE A 89 -9.98 -17.39 0.57
N GLU A 90 -10.50 -18.58 0.88
CA GLU A 90 -10.65 -19.67 -0.10
C GLU A 90 -11.56 -19.28 -1.27
N THR A 91 -12.61 -18.49 -0.99
CA THR A 91 -13.50 -17.96 -2.03
C THR A 91 -12.79 -16.95 -2.92
N ALA A 92 -12.01 -16.05 -2.32
CA ALA A 92 -11.18 -15.11 -3.06
C ALA A 92 -10.11 -15.82 -3.91
N ASP A 93 -9.48 -16.88 -3.39
CA ASP A 93 -8.38 -17.58 -4.05
C ASP A 93 -8.80 -18.24 -5.37
N ARG A 94 -10.04 -18.74 -5.46
CA ARG A 94 -10.58 -19.42 -6.66
C ARG A 94 -10.40 -18.63 -7.96
N PHE A 95 -10.60 -17.31 -7.91
CA PHE A 95 -10.61 -16.47 -9.09
C PHE A 95 -9.56 -15.35 -9.07
N LEU A 96 -9.11 -14.91 -7.90
CA LEU A 96 -8.11 -13.84 -7.80
C LEU A 96 -6.66 -14.34 -7.92
N ARG A 97 -6.39 -15.62 -7.67
CA ARG A 97 -5.01 -16.16 -7.64
C ARG A 97 -4.23 -15.92 -8.93
N ASP A 98 -4.88 -16.09 -10.07
CA ASP A 98 -4.26 -15.93 -11.38
C ASP A 98 -4.31 -14.49 -11.90
N VAL A 99 -5.06 -13.62 -11.23
CA VAL A 99 -5.25 -12.21 -11.61
C VAL A 99 -4.40 -11.28 -10.75
N ILE A 100 -4.13 -11.66 -9.50
CA ILE A 100 -3.36 -10.88 -8.54
C ILE A 100 -1.91 -11.37 -8.54
N VAL A 101 -1.05 -10.62 -9.23
CA VAL A 101 0.39 -10.81 -9.15
C VAL A 101 0.92 -10.14 -7.89
N THR A 102 1.14 -10.93 -6.85
CA THR A 102 1.89 -10.46 -5.65
C THR A 102 3.33 -10.17 -6.06
N ARG A 103 3.71 -8.89 -6.12
CA ARG A 103 5.12 -8.50 -6.30
C ARG A 103 5.92 -9.00 -5.10
N LYS A 104 7.11 -9.56 -5.33
CA LYS A 104 8.08 -9.79 -4.25
C LYS A 104 8.43 -8.44 -3.64
N THR A 105 7.98 -8.18 -2.43
CA THR A 105 8.45 -7.04 -1.65
C THR A 105 9.82 -7.42 -1.08
N SER A 106 10.88 -6.95 -1.73
CA SER A 106 12.20 -6.91 -1.10
C SER A 106 12.17 -5.78 -0.07
N SER A 107 12.43 -6.08 1.20
CA SER A 107 12.68 -5.02 2.19
C SER A 107 13.87 -4.18 1.71
N ASN A 108 13.72 -2.85 1.71
CA ASN A 108 14.81 -1.95 1.35
C ASN A 108 15.95 -1.94 2.40
N LEU A 109 15.78 -2.67 3.51
CA LEU A 109 16.70 -2.75 4.64
C LEU A 109 18.02 -3.48 4.32
N ILE A 110 18.10 -4.23 3.20
CA ILE A 110 19.33 -4.94 2.82
C ILE A 110 19.62 -4.71 1.34
N ARG A 111 19.94 -3.47 0.96
CA ARG A 111 20.68 -3.22 -0.29
C ARG A 111 22.05 -2.67 0.04
N LYS A 112 22.96 -3.53 0.53
CA LYS A 112 24.40 -3.27 0.41
C LYS A 112 24.75 -3.27 -1.09
N ILE A 113 24.63 -2.11 -1.71
CA ILE A 113 25.05 -1.89 -3.10
C ILE A 113 26.56 -2.00 -3.11
N ASN A 114 27.08 -3.15 -3.55
CA ASN A 114 28.45 -3.26 -4.02
C ASN A 114 28.58 -2.38 -5.28
N LYS A 115 28.99 -1.13 -5.08
CA LYS A 115 29.22 -0.16 -6.16
C LYS A 115 30.48 -0.59 -6.94
N LYS A 116 30.32 -1.36 -8.02
CA LYS A 116 31.35 -1.42 -9.07
C LYS A 116 31.43 -0.03 -9.73
N LYS A 117 32.51 0.71 -9.45
CA LYS A 117 32.83 1.99 -10.11
C LYS A 117 33.03 1.74 -11.60
N ARG A 118 32.15 2.25 -12.46
CA ARG A 118 32.39 2.37 -13.91
C ARG A 118 33.23 3.62 -14.19
N LYS A 119 34.22 3.52 -15.10
CA LYS A 119 35.08 4.63 -15.54
C LYS A 119 34.23 5.73 -16.20
N LYS A 120 34.59 6.99 -15.95
CA LYS A 120 33.73 8.19 -16.02
C LYS A 120 33.64 8.85 -17.42
N ASN A 121 34.16 8.25 -18.48
CA ASN A 121 34.60 9.07 -19.63
C ASN A 121 33.73 9.05 -20.90
N ASP A 122 32.65 8.27 -20.99
CA ASP A 122 31.88 8.17 -22.26
C ASP A 122 30.37 8.35 -22.11
N ALA A 123 29.89 9.03 -21.06
CA ALA A 123 28.45 9.26 -20.88
C ALA A 123 28.01 10.55 -21.62
N PRO A 124 27.05 10.47 -22.56
CA PRO A 124 26.47 11.65 -23.21
C PRO A 124 25.99 12.70 -22.19
N SER A 125 26.19 14.00 -22.49
CA SER A 125 25.93 15.17 -21.62
C SER A 125 24.56 15.15 -20.91
N TYR A 126 23.52 14.65 -21.59
CA TYR A 126 22.18 14.48 -21.01
C TYR A 126 22.16 13.53 -19.79
N ILE A 127 22.99 12.47 -19.80
CA ILE A 127 23.10 11.51 -18.69
C ILE A 127 23.75 12.18 -17.47
N SER A 128 24.81 12.98 -17.67
CA SER A 128 25.42 13.75 -16.57
C SER A 128 24.42 14.71 -15.95
N THR A 129 23.70 15.44 -16.80
CA THR A 129 22.66 16.38 -16.36
C THR A 129 21.52 15.69 -15.61
N ALA A 130 21.14 14.47 -16.02
CA ALA A 130 20.14 13.67 -15.33
C ALA A 130 20.65 13.17 -13.96
N ILE A 131 21.92 12.75 -13.88
CA ILE A 131 22.54 12.32 -12.62
C ILE A 131 22.61 13.49 -11.63
N ASP A 132 23.02 14.68 -12.07
CA ASP A 132 23.10 15.86 -11.21
C ASP A 132 21.71 16.28 -10.67
N LYS A 133 20.66 16.16 -11.50
CA LYS A 133 19.28 16.39 -11.05
C LYS A 133 18.83 15.34 -10.02
N LEU A 134 19.21 14.08 -10.21
CA LEU A 134 18.87 13.00 -9.27
C LEU A 134 19.63 13.12 -7.95
N GLU A 135 20.90 13.54 -7.96
CA GLU A 135 21.67 13.79 -6.74
C GLU A 135 21.06 14.96 -5.93
N LYS A 136 20.64 16.04 -6.60
CA LYS A 136 19.93 17.15 -5.93
C LYS A 136 18.59 16.75 -5.33
N LEU A 137 17.87 15.80 -5.94
CA LEU A 137 16.61 15.29 -5.39
C LEU A 137 16.83 14.36 -4.20
N LYS A 138 17.96 13.65 -4.16
CA LYS A 138 18.32 12.78 -3.03
C LYS A 138 18.47 13.58 -1.74
N ASP A 139 19.01 14.80 -1.80
CA ASP A 139 19.16 15.65 -0.62
C ASP A 139 17.81 16.13 -0.04
N GLY A 140 16.73 16.08 -0.83
CA GLY A 140 15.36 16.38 -0.37
C GLY A 140 14.63 15.19 0.24
N ILE A 141 15.14 13.96 0.08
CA ILE A 141 14.62 12.78 0.75
C ILE A 141 15.36 12.66 2.09
N LYS A 142 14.92 13.46 3.07
CA LYS A 142 15.32 13.20 4.46
C LYS A 142 14.71 11.87 4.89
N ASP A 143 15.55 11.03 5.48
CA ASP A 143 15.10 9.85 6.20
C ASP A 143 14.40 10.36 7.47
N THR A 144 13.11 10.67 7.35
CA THR A 144 12.32 11.23 8.45
C THR A 144 11.87 10.12 9.37
N ASP A 145 12.21 10.22 10.66
CA ASP A 145 11.81 9.24 11.66
C ASP A 145 10.45 9.58 12.30
N GLU A 146 10.01 8.80 13.27
CA GLU A 146 8.73 9.02 13.97
C GLU A 146 8.71 10.34 14.75
N PHE A 147 9.86 10.82 15.22
CA PHE A 147 10.00 12.06 15.98
C PHE A 147 9.97 13.29 15.07
N ASP A 148 10.48 13.19 13.83
CA ASP A 148 10.32 14.24 12.82
C ASP A 148 8.85 14.52 12.50
N HIS A 149 8.05 13.45 12.33
CA HIS A 149 6.61 13.57 12.09
C HIS A 149 5.87 14.12 13.32
N PHE A 150 6.24 13.65 14.51
CA PHE A 150 5.69 14.16 15.76
C PHE A 150 5.98 15.66 15.92
N GLY A 151 7.24 16.08 15.72
CA GLY A 151 7.64 17.48 15.76
C GLY A 151 6.89 18.33 14.73
N ALA A 152 6.69 17.82 13.51
CA ALA A 152 5.88 18.49 12.49
C ALA A 152 4.40 18.63 12.89
N ASN A 153 3.82 17.61 13.53
CA ASN A 153 2.46 17.65 14.06
C ASN A 153 2.33 18.69 15.20
N ILE A 154 3.27 18.69 16.15
CA ILE A 154 3.31 19.70 17.22
C ILE A 154 3.43 21.11 16.64
N ALA A 155 4.34 21.32 15.68
CA ALA A 155 4.49 22.60 15.01
C ALA A 155 3.21 23.04 14.29
N MET A 156 2.50 22.10 13.66
CA MET A 156 1.21 22.38 13.01
C MET A 156 0.16 22.83 14.03
N GLN A 157 0.07 22.15 15.17
CA GLN A 157 -0.87 22.52 16.24
C GLN A 157 -0.56 23.90 16.82
N LEU A 158 0.72 24.22 17.05
CA LEU A 158 1.12 25.54 17.56
C LEU A 158 0.79 26.67 16.58
N ARG A 159 0.94 26.44 15.26
CA ARG A 159 0.59 27.42 14.22
C ARG A 159 -0.92 27.71 14.13
N ASN A 160 -1.75 26.79 14.58
CA ASN A 160 -3.22 26.94 14.58
C ASN A 160 -3.75 27.64 15.85
N LEU A 161 -2.88 27.98 16.80
CA LEU A 161 -3.24 28.71 18.01
C LEU A 161 -2.90 30.20 17.88
N PRO A 162 -3.59 31.10 18.60
CA PRO A 162 -3.15 32.47 18.77
C PRO A 162 -1.70 32.53 19.27
N ILE A 163 -0.93 33.52 18.79
CA ILE A 163 0.52 33.57 19.01
C ILE A 163 0.88 33.55 20.50
N GLU A 164 0.12 34.28 21.32
CA GLU A 164 0.32 34.36 22.77
C GLU A 164 0.12 33.00 23.45
N VAL A 165 -0.88 32.25 23.01
CA VAL A 165 -1.19 30.90 23.52
C VAL A 165 -0.12 29.91 23.06
N SER A 166 0.29 29.99 21.79
CA SER A 166 1.31 29.11 21.21
C SER A 166 2.67 29.24 21.92
N LEU A 167 3.06 30.45 22.31
CA LEU A 167 4.29 30.72 23.05
C LEU A 167 4.25 30.12 24.46
N VAL A 168 3.11 30.21 25.15
CA VAL A 168 2.93 29.60 26.47
C VAL A 168 2.99 28.07 26.38
N VAL A 169 2.31 27.47 25.39
CA VAL A 169 2.32 26.02 25.18
C VAL A 169 3.71 25.53 24.81
N GLN A 170 4.42 26.24 23.92
CA GLN A 170 5.81 25.94 23.57
C GLN A 170 6.70 25.94 24.82
N SER A 171 6.61 26.95 25.69
CA SER A 171 7.40 27.01 26.93
C SER A 171 7.12 25.83 27.85
N LYS A 172 5.85 25.42 27.98
CA LYS A 172 5.47 24.24 28.78
C LYS A 172 6.01 22.94 28.20
N ILE A 173 5.92 22.73 26.88
CA ILE A 173 6.47 21.55 26.21
C ILE A 173 7.98 21.48 26.39
N MET A 174 8.68 22.60 26.20
CA MET A 174 10.13 22.68 26.39
C MET A 174 10.53 22.33 27.84
N ASN A 175 9.83 22.90 28.82
CA ASN A 175 10.08 22.62 30.24
C ASN A 175 9.80 21.17 30.64
N LEU A 176 8.88 20.50 29.95
CA LEU A 176 8.60 19.09 30.20
C LEU A 176 9.74 18.22 29.65
N ILE A 177 10.22 18.53 28.44
CA ILE A 177 11.31 17.79 27.79
C ILE A 177 12.65 17.98 28.51
N THR A 178 12.93 19.18 29.03
CA THR A 178 14.20 19.46 29.74
C THR A 178 14.24 18.97 31.18
N LYS A 179 13.12 18.43 31.70
CA LYS A 179 13.01 17.91 33.07
C LYS A 179 13.06 16.38 33.17
N GLU A 180 12.98 15.68 32.04
CA GLU A 180 13.24 14.24 31.91
C GLU A 180 14.73 14.01 31.60
#